data_AF-A0A6J1PPY2-F1
#
_entry.id   AF-A0A6J1PPY2-F1
#
_cell.length_a   1.000
_cell.length_b   1.000
_cell.length_c   1.000
_cell.angle_alpha   90.00
_cell.angle_beta   90.00
_cell.angle_gamma   90.00
#
_symmetry.space_group_name_H-M   'P 1'
#
loop_
_entity.id
_entity.type
_entity.pdbx_description
1 polymer ?
#
loop_
_entity_poly.entity_id
_entity_poly.type
_entity_poly.pdbx_seq_one_letter_code
_entity_poly.pdbx_strand_id
1 'polypeptide(L)'
;MWRLNGYDLFMRSHTVIRLAVHLPNRQMVYFRAGNEEQAVQRELTRDTTLTAWFKLNQSDENAVHFLYTDIPSHYIYERKETKWKRRKRGIAKIIARLYTVNIKDNERFYLRLLLLHVTGAKCFEDLRTFNGILYETFKDAAIAMNLVEADDLWEKTMEEATSTHMPAQLRELFSYICIFGNPTNVPTLWNRYKESMIEDFVHSNIVNPENMALNHIQEILKNNGSSCENLELPSPNPVIIHVTEYNVDEERRRGDYLISTLNVEQKHVYDLVMRAIDNENEPQRLFCIDGFAGSGKTYLFNTFLSVIRGRNEEVLPCASTGIAATLLKGGRTYHSLFQLSIPIYDSAKSNIRGNSKAARELISAKLIIWDEVSMTIGHALTAVDKLLKDLMKNSQPFGGKVILFAGDFRQNLPIVPHAHKAAIIESTVKYNPIWRNVNQVKLQQNMRTGEEKKFASWLLELGEGKLSNTDGLHPEKIEIP
;
A
#
# COMPACT_ATOMS: atom_id res chain seq x y z
N MET A 1 -28.86 16.38 7.29
CA MET A 1 -29.99 16.65 6.37
C MET A 1 -30.69 15.38 5.90
N TRP A 2 -30.00 14.36 5.36
CA TRP A 2 -30.62 13.13 4.85
C TRP A 2 -31.41 12.28 5.87
N ARG A 3 -30.88 12.06 7.08
CA ARG A 3 -31.60 11.34 8.17
C ARG A 3 -32.76 12.12 8.78
N LEU A 4 -32.71 13.45 8.73
CA LEU A 4 -33.73 14.33 9.32
C LEU A 4 -35.01 14.38 8.48
N ASN A 5 -34.92 14.04 7.19
CA ASN A 5 -36.03 14.11 6.24
C ASN A 5 -36.64 12.73 5.90
N GLY A 6 -36.23 11.65 6.58
CA GLY A 6 -36.84 10.32 6.42
C GLY A 6 -36.62 9.63 5.06
N TYR A 7 -35.66 10.08 4.25
CA TYR A 7 -35.33 9.43 2.97
C TYR A 7 -34.67 8.07 3.19
N ASP A 8 -35.04 7.08 2.38
CA ASP A 8 -34.40 5.76 2.36
C ASP A 8 -32.90 5.92 2.03
N LEU A 9 -32.04 5.65 3.02
CA LEU A 9 -30.59 5.76 2.88
C LEU A 9 -30.00 4.71 1.92
N PHE A 10 -30.71 3.60 1.71
CA PHE A 10 -30.29 2.49 0.84
C PHE A 10 -31.51 1.75 0.27
N MET A 11 -31.69 1.78 -1.06
CA MET A 11 -32.55 0.82 -1.77
C MET A 11 -31.73 -0.34 -2.31
N ARG A 12 -32.17 -1.59 -2.07
CA ARG A 12 -31.58 -2.78 -2.69
C ARG A 12 -32.40 -3.15 -3.93
N SER A 13 -31.87 -2.85 -5.11
CA SER A 13 -32.53 -3.17 -6.39
C SER A 13 -32.44 -4.67 -6.74
N HIS A 14 -31.44 -5.39 -6.24
CA HIS A 14 -31.14 -6.78 -6.59
C HIS A 14 -30.86 -7.64 -5.35
N THR A 15 -31.19 -8.94 -5.44
CA THR A 15 -30.81 -9.95 -4.45
C THR A 15 -29.48 -10.58 -4.88
N VAL A 16 -28.47 -10.48 -4.03
CA VAL A 16 -27.16 -11.10 -4.27
C VAL A 16 -27.12 -12.50 -3.64
N ILE A 17 -26.88 -13.53 -4.44
CA ILE A 17 -26.77 -14.92 -3.99
C ILE A 17 -25.30 -15.33 -4.05
N ARG A 18 -24.73 -15.70 -2.91
CA ARG A 18 -23.35 -16.20 -2.84
C ARG A 18 -23.30 -17.70 -3.03
N LEU A 19 -22.49 -18.13 -3.98
CA LEU A 19 -22.31 -19.52 -4.39
C LEU A 19 -21.00 -20.08 -3.81
N ALA A 20 -21.05 -21.31 -3.32
CA ALA A 20 -19.95 -21.97 -2.64
C ALA A 20 -18.85 -22.36 -3.64
N VAL A 21 -17.60 -22.26 -3.21
CA VAL A 21 -16.43 -22.67 -3.98
C VAL A 21 -15.51 -23.40 -3.04
N HIS A 22 -15.29 -24.69 -3.24
CA HIS A 22 -14.40 -25.50 -2.40
C HIS A 22 -13.93 -26.73 -3.17
N LEU A 23 -12.79 -27.29 -2.76
CA LEU A 23 -12.28 -28.57 -3.25
C LEU A 23 -13.10 -29.74 -2.66
N PRO A 24 -12.97 -30.96 -3.21
CA PRO A 24 -13.60 -32.16 -2.64
C PRO A 24 -13.29 -32.29 -1.15
N ASN A 25 -14.33 -32.47 -0.33
CA ASN A 25 -14.25 -32.60 1.13
C ASN A 25 -13.60 -31.42 1.89
N ARG A 26 -13.49 -30.24 1.26
CA ARG A 26 -12.94 -29.01 1.88
C ARG A 26 -13.98 -27.90 2.03
N GLN A 27 -15.24 -28.25 2.21
CA GLN A 27 -16.32 -27.29 2.48
C GLN A 27 -16.11 -26.55 3.81
N MET A 28 -16.53 -25.28 3.85
CA MET A 28 -16.43 -24.45 5.04
C MET A 28 -17.52 -24.82 6.04
N VAL A 29 -17.14 -25.20 7.26
CA VAL A 29 -18.04 -25.54 8.37
C VAL A 29 -17.99 -24.44 9.43
N TYR A 30 -19.16 -23.92 9.80
CA TYR A 30 -19.28 -22.95 10.90
C TYR A 30 -19.71 -23.67 12.18
N PHE A 31 -18.97 -23.48 13.26
CA PHE A 31 -19.26 -24.07 14.56
C PHE A 31 -19.07 -23.05 15.68
N ARG A 32 -19.67 -23.33 16.84
CA ARG A 32 -19.32 -22.66 18.10
C ARG A 32 -18.26 -23.51 18.79
N ALA A 33 -17.24 -22.89 19.37
CA ALA A 33 -16.18 -23.58 20.08
C ALA A 33 -16.75 -24.61 21.08
N GLY A 34 -16.24 -25.84 21.05
CA GLY A 34 -16.71 -26.98 21.83
C GLY A 34 -17.79 -27.84 21.18
N ASN A 35 -18.22 -27.54 19.94
CA ASN A 35 -19.17 -28.35 19.16
C ASN A 35 -18.64 -28.74 17.77
N GLU A 36 -17.31 -28.84 17.63
CA GLU A 36 -16.60 -29.09 16.38
C GLU A 36 -17.09 -30.38 15.71
N GLU A 37 -17.06 -31.51 16.43
CA GLU A 37 -17.43 -32.82 15.90
C GLU A 37 -18.90 -32.88 15.48
N GLN A 38 -19.80 -32.30 16.28
CA GLN A 38 -21.23 -32.26 15.94
C GLN A 38 -21.49 -31.40 14.70
N ALA A 39 -20.75 -30.31 14.52
CA ALA A 39 -20.88 -29.47 13.33
C ALA A 39 -20.37 -30.19 12.07
N VAL A 40 -19.25 -30.92 12.17
CA VAL A 40 -18.75 -31.76 11.08
C VAL A 40 -19.77 -32.84 10.72
N GLN A 41 -20.29 -33.58 11.70
CA GLN A 41 -21.29 -34.64 11.46
C GLN A 41 -22.58 -34.11 10.82
N ARG A 42 -23.04 -32.91 11.22
CA ARG A 42 -24.19 -32.27 10.58
C ARG A 42 -23.92 -31.92 9.12
N GLU A 43 -22.76 -31.34 8.82
CA GLU A 43 -22.42 -30.91 7.45
C GLU A 43 -22.05 -32.07 6.52
N LEU A 44 -21.67 -33.26 7.03
CA LEU A 44 -21.51 -34.46 6.19
C LEU A 44 -22.80 -34.87 5.47
N THR A 45 -23.96 -34.55 6.04
CA THR A 45 -25.28 -34.90 5.48
C THR A 45 -25.90 -33.81 4.61
N ARG A 46 -25.26 -32.64 4.53
CA ARG A 46 -25.80 -31.45 3.88
C ARG A 46 -25.03 -31.14 2.62
N ASP A 47 -25.78 -30.78 1.58
CA ASP A 47 -25.16 -30.26 0.37
C ASP A 47 -24.82 -28.78 0.51
N THR A 48 -23.73 -28.38 -0.14
CA THR A 48 -23.47 -26.97 -0.40
C THR A 48 -24.23 -26.55 -1.66
N THR A 49 -24.26 -25.25 -1.96
CA THR A 49 -24.83 -24.80 -3.24
C THR A 49 -24.13 -25.43 -4.44
N LEU A 50 -22.85 -25.82 -4.31
CA LEU A 50 -22.05 -26.46 -5.36
C LEU A 50 -22.39 -27.95 -5.50
N THR A 51 -22.35 -28.73 -4.41
CA THR A 51 -22.68 -30.17 -4.49
C THR A 51 -24.16 -30.40 -4.79
N ALA A 52 -25.05 -29.50 -4.36
CA ALA A 52 -26.45 -29.53 -4.77
C ALA A 52 -26.62 -29.22 -6.26
N TRP A 53 -25.77 -28.40 -6.88
CA TRP A 53 -25.82 -28.14 -8.32
C TRP A 53 -25.41 -29.38 -9.12
N PHE A 54 -24.38 -30.09 -8.68
CA PHE A 54 -24.01 -31.40 -9.24
C PHE A 54 -25.19 -32.39 -9.22
N LYS A 55 -25.87 -32.52 -8.08
CA LYS A 55 -27.08 -33.36 -7.95
C LYS A 55 -28.24 -32.87 -8.83
N LEU A 56 -28.40 -31.55 -8.96
CA LEU A 56 -29.42 -30.98 -9.83
C LEU A 56 -29.16 -31.36 -11.29
N ASN A 57 -27.92 -31.24 -11.78
CA ASN A 57 -27.54 -31.64 -13.14
C ASN A 57 -27.69 -33.15 -13.42
N GLN A 58 -27.74 -33.98 -12.38
CA GLN A 58 -28.04 -35.41 -12.52
C GLN A 58 -29.54 -35.70 -12.72
N SER A 59 -30.42 -34.78 -12.27
CA SER A 59 -31.86 -35.03 -12.12
C SER A 59 -32.77 -34.09 -12.92
N ASP A 60 -32.28 -32.94 -13.36
CA ASP A 60 -33.03 -31.98 -14.17
C ASP A 60 -32.29 -31.70 -15.49
N GLU A 61 -32.91 -32.12 -16.60
CA GLU A 61 -32.38 -31.96 -17.95
C GLU A 61 -32.21 -30.49 -18.36
N ASN A 62 -32.95 -29.54 -17.76
CA ASN A 62 -32.76 -28.13 -18.09
C ASN A 62 -31.54 -27.54 -17.37
N ALA A 63 -31.23 -28.05 -16.17
CA ALA A 63 -30.16 -27.50 -15.34
C ALA A 63 -28.78 -27.64 -15.97
N VAL A 64 -28.59 -28.71 -16.77
CA VAL A 64 -27.30 -29.03 -17.41
C VAL A 64 -26.83 -27.98 -18.41
N HIS A 65 -27.75 -27.16 -18.91
CA HIS A 65 -27.47 -26.10 -19.89
C HIS A 65 -27.05 -24.78 -19.25
N PHE A 66 -27.13 -24.65 -17.92
CA PHE A 66 -26.78 -23.43 -17.22
C PHE A 66 -25.40 -23.53 -16.57
N LEU A 67 -24.65 -22.41 -16.61
CA LEU A 67 -23.46 -22.27 -15.78
C LEU A 67 -23.86 -22.25 -14.31
N TYR A 68 -22.94 -22.63 -13.43
CA TYR A 68 -23.18 -22.60 -11.99
C TYR A 68 -23.63 -21.20 -11.50
N THR A 69 -23.10 -20.14 -12.11
CA THR A 69 -23.48 -18.74 -11.83
C THR A 69 -24.87 -18.37 -12.31
N ASP A 70 -25.45 -19.08 -13.29
CA ASP A 70 -26.77 -18.77 -13.84
C ASP A 70 -27.88 -19.49 -13.08
N ILE A 71 -27.56 -20.59 -12.38
CA ILE A 71 -28.51 -21.38 -11.59
C ILE A 71 -29.39 -20.52 -10.68
N PRO A 72 -28.90 -19.52 -9.92
CA PRO A 72 -29.75 -18.71 -9.05
C PRO A 72 -30.85 -17.90 -9.77
N SER A 73 -30.69 -17.64 -11.06
CA SER A 73 -31.70 -16.97 -11.91
C SER A 73 -32.86 -17.91 -12.26
N HIS A 74 -32.60 -19.22 -12.33
CA HIS A 74 -33.59 -20.24 -12.72
C HIS A 74 -34.08 -21.11 -11.55
N TYR A 75 -33.29 -21.19 -10.47
CA TYR A 75 -33.52 -22.04 -9.31
C TYR A 75 -33.31 -21.25 -8.00
N ILE A 76 -33.97 -21.69 -6.94
CA ILE A 76 -33.80 -21.18 -5.57
C ILE A 76 -33.16 -22.28 -4.74
N TYR A 77 -32.10 -21.94 -4.01
CA TYR A 77 -31.48 -22.85 -3.06
C TYR A 77 -32.29 -22.90 -1.76
N GLU A 78 -32.87 -24.04 -1.46
CA GLU A 78 -33.62 -24.25 -0.23
C GLU A 78 -32.71 -24.79 0.88
N ARG A 79 -32.44 -23.95 1.88
CA ARG A 79 -31.44 -24.26 2.92
C ARG A 79 -31.82 -25.42 3.85
N LYS A 80 -33.11 -25.72 3.99
CA LYS A 80 -33.60 -26.79 4.86
C LYS A 80 -33.37 -28.16 4.23
N GLU A 81 -33.75 -28.31 2.96
CA GLU A 81 -33.59 -29.56 2.20
C GLU A 81 -32.25 -29.63 1.44
N THR A 82 -31.42 -28.58 1.55
CA THR A 82 -30.12 -28.41 0.89
C THR A 82 -30.14 -28.75 -0.59
N LYS A 83 -31.14 -28.23 -1.32
CA LYS A 83 -31.31 -28.53 -2.75
C LYS A 83 -31.82 -27.33 -3.54
N TRP A 84 -31.61 -27.38 -4.85
CA TRP A 84 -32.13 -26.41 -5.78
C TRP A 84 -33.56 -26.78 -6.20
N LYS A 85 -34.48 -25.81 -6.13
CA LYS A 85 -35.87 -25.94 -6.61
C LYS A 85 -36.13 -24.92 -7.70
N ARG A 86 -36.90 -25.27 -8.74
CA ARG A 86 -37.22 -24.36 -9.86
C ARG A 86 -37.86 -23.06 -9.34
N ARG A 87 -37.33 -21.92 -9.77
CA ARG A 87 -37.80 -20.59 -9.37
C ARG A 87 -39.08 -20.25 -10.10
N LYS A 88 -40.07 -19.71 -9.36
CA LYS A 88 -41.38 -19.30 -9.91
C LYS A 88 -41.53 -17.77 -10.08
N ARG A 89 -40.71 -16.94 -9.42
CA ARG A 89 -40.81 -15.46 -9.42
C ARG A 89 -39.43 -14.78 -9.24
N GLY A 90 -39.32 -13.52 -9.69
CA GLY A 90 -38.19 -12.63 -9.35
C GLY A 90 -36.90 -12.84 -10.14
N ILE A 91 -36.99 -13.28 -11.40
CA ILE A 91 -35.84 -13.65 -12.25
C ILE A 91 -34.96 -12.42 -12.57
N ALA A 92 -35.56 -11.27 -12.91
CA ALA A 92 -34.84 -10.09 -13.41
C ALA A 92 -34.04 -9.29 -12.37
N LYS A 93 -33.97 -9.73 -11.10
CA LYS A 93 -33.34 -8.99 -10.00
C LYS A 93 -32.36 -9.83 -9.18
N ILE A 94 -31.75 -10.85 -9.78
CA ILE A 94 -30.78 -11.74 -9.10
C ILE A 94 -29.37 -11.48 -9.63
N ILE A 95 -28.40 -11.41 -8.72
CA ILE A 95 -26.98 -11.39 -9.06
C ILE A 95 -26.30 -12.54 -8.30
N ALA A 96 -25.77 -13.53 -9.03
CA ALA A 96 -24.96 -14.57 -8.44
C ALA A 96 -23.51 -14.09 -8.25
N ARG A 97 -22.87 -14.50 -7.17
CA ARG A 97 -21.44 -14.24 -6.93
C ARG A 97 -20.78 -15.47 -6.34
N LEU A 98 -19.72 -15.95 -6.97
CA LEU A 98 -18.81 -16.93 -6.37
C LEU A 98 -17.97 -16.24 -5.28
N TYR A 99 -17.64 -16.97 -4.21
CA TYR A 99 -16.66 -16.48 -3.24
C TYR A 99 -15.33 -16.15 -3.94
N THR A 100 -14.69 -15.05 -3.53
CA THR A 100 -13.34 -14.71 -3.98
C THR A 100 -12.36 -15.74 -3.44
N VAL A 101 -11.50 -16.25 -4.31
CA VAL A 101 -10.42 -17.18 -3.95
C VAL A 101 -9.11 -16.49 -4.28
N ASN A 102 -8.16 -16.55 -3.34
CA ASN A 102 -6.81 -16.01 -3.55
C ASN A 102 -6.08 -16.89 -4.56
N ILE A 103 -5.34 -16.29 -5.50
CA ILE A 103 -4.55 -17.02 -6.50
C ILE A 103 -3.48 -17.94 -5.87
N LYS A 104 -3.03 -17.62 -4.64
CA LYS A 104 -2.14 -18.49 -3.84
C LYS A 104 -2.81 -19.81 -3.42
N ASP A 105 -4.14 -19.88 -3.37
CA ASP A 105 -4.91 -21.13 -3.18
C ASP A 105 -5.14 -21.80 -4.55
N ASN A 106 -4.03 -22.29 -5.11
CA ASN A 106 -3.86 -22.67 -6.52
C ASN A 106 -5.03 -23.49 -7.09
N GLU A 107 -5.25 -24.71 -6.58
CA GLU A 107 -6.30 -25.60 -7.11
C GLU A 107 -7.72 -25.06 -6.92
N ARG A 108 -7.99 -24.37 -5.82
CA ARG A 108 -9.32 -23.79 -5.57
C ARG A 108 -9.59 -22.59 -6.49
N PHE A 109 -8.54 -21.84 -6.83
CA PHE A 109 -8.62 -20.74 -7.79
C PHE A 109 -8.99 -21.26 -9.18
N TYR A 110 -8.31 -22.29 -9.68
CA TYR A 110 -8.62 -22.88 -10.99
C TYR A 110 -9.98 -23.59 -11.00
N LEU A 111 -10.38 -24.25 -9.91
CA LEU A 111 -11.74 -24.76 -9.75
C LEU A 111 -12.78 -23.63 -9.90
N ARG A 112 -12.54 -22.48 -9.25
CA ARG A 112 -13.43 -21.31 -9.38
C ARG A 112 -13.52 -20.81 -10.81
N LEU A 113 -12.40 -20.80 -11.53
CA LEU A 113 -12.35 -20.41 -12.94
C LEU A 113 -13.18 -21.37 -13.79
N LEU A 114 -12.99 -22.68 -13.64
CA LEU A 114 -13.78 -23.71 -14.34
C LEU A 114 -15.28 -23.58 -14.08
N LEU A 115 -15.71 -23.25 -12.86
CA LEU A 115 -17.13 -23.02 -12.53
C LEU A 115 -17.78 -21.85 -13.31
N LEU A 116 -16.99 -20.95 -13.89
CA LEU A 116 -17.48 -19.87 -14.75
C LEU A 116 -17.64 -20.29 -16.22
N HIS A 117 -17.12 -21.45 -16.61
CA HIS A 117 -17.03 -21.86 -18.02
C HIS A 117 -17.61 -23.24 -18.30
N VAL A 118 -17.72 -24.11 -17.30
CA VAL A 118 -18.26 -25.47 -17.45
C VAL A 118 -19.75 -25.51 -17.09
N THR A 119 -20.56 -25.95 -18.04
CA THR A 119 -21.99 -26.25 -17.84
C THR A 119 -22.19 -27.75 -17.56
N GLY A 120 -23.24 -28.10 -16.82
CA GLY A 120 -23.70 -29.49 -16.72
C GLY A 120 -22.82 -30.47 -15.94
N ALA A 121 -21.80 -29.99 -15.21
CA ALA A 121 -20.98 -30.84 -14.34
C ALA A 121 -21.85 -31.56 -13.29
N LYS A 122 -21.70 -32.88 -13.16
CA LYS A 122 -22.43 -33.75 -12.21
C LYS A 122 -21.54 -34.19 -11.06
N CYS A 123 -20.24 -33.89 -11.10
CA CYS A 123 -19.25 -34.14 -10.06
C CYS A 123 -18.03 -33.22 -10.24
N PHE A 124 -17.02 -33.35 -9.37
CA PHE A 124 -15.79 -32.56 -9.46
C PHE A 124 -14.91 -33.00 -10.63
N GLU A 125 -14.95 -34.29 -10.99
CA GLU A 125 -14.22 -34.89 -12.10
C GLU A 125 -14.71 -34.32 -13.44
N ASP A 126 -16.01 -34.05 -13.58
CA ASP A 126 -16.56 -33.42 -14.78
C ASP A 126 -16.00 -32.01 -14.99
N LEU A 127 -15.72 -31.26 -13.91
CA LEU A 127 -15.07 -29.95 -14.03
C LEU A 127 -13.63 -30.05 -14.56
N ARG A 128 -12.95 -31.17 -14.30
CA ARG A 128 -11.60 -31.47 -14.79
C ARG A 128 -11.59 -32.26 -16.09
N THR A 129 -12.73 -32.46 -16.73
CA THR A 129 -12.84 -33.21 -17.97
C THR A 129 -13.00 -32.25 -19.14
N PHE A 130 -12.12 -32.32 -20.12
CA PHE A 130 -12.20 -31.52 -21.35
C PHE A 130 -11.91 -32.40 -22.57
N ASN A 131 -12.75 -32.31 -23.60
CA ASN A 131 -12.66 -33.15 -24.81
C ASN A 131 -12.54 -34.67 -24.53
N GLY A 132 -13.22 -35.15 -23.49
CA GLY A 132 -13.20 -36.56 -23.10
C GLY A 132 -11.96 -37.02 -22.31
N ILE A 133 -11.03 -36.12 -22.00
CA ILE A 133 -9.82 -36.39 -21.20
C ILE A 133 -10.04 -35.85 -19.78
N LEU A 134 -9.84 -36.72 -18.79
CA LEU A 134 -9.82 -36.33 -17.37
C LEU A 134 -8.41 -35.89 -16.98
N TYR A 135 -8.27 -34.64 -16.54
CA TYR A 135 -7.00 -34.07 -16.10
C TYR A 135 -6.75 -34.30 -14.60
N GLU A 136 -5.48 -34.38 -14.21
CA GLU A 136 -5.07 -34.65 -12.83
C GLU A 136 -5.40 -33.47 -11.90
N THR A 137 -5.27 -32.24 -12.36
CA THR A 137 -5.52 -31.03 -11.55
C THR A 137 -6.57 -30.11 -12.18
N PHE A 138 -7.17 -29.23 -11.38
CA PHE A 138 -8.05 -28.18 -11.90
C PHE A 138 -7.26 -27.17 -12.74
N LYS A 139 -5.99 -26.93 -12.40
CA LYS A 139 -5.08 -26.11 -13.19
C LYS A 139 -4.91 -26.64 -14.61
N ASP A 140 -4.59 -27.92 -14.76
CA ASP A 140 -4.31 -28.53 -16.07
C ASP A 140 -5.56 -28.52 -16.96
N ALA A 141 -6.73 -28.79 -16.38
CA ALA A 141 -8.00 -28.68 -17.10
C ALA A 141 -8.26 -27.24 -17.59
N ALA A 142 -8.00 -26.23 -16.76
CA ALA A 142 -8.19 -24.83 -17.13
C ALA A 142 -7.22 -24.37 -18.23
N ILE A 143 -5.96 -24.85 -18.20
CA ILE A 143 -4.97 -24.62 -19.25
C ILE A 143 -5.42 -25.29 -20.55
N ALA A 144 -5.85 -26.56 -20.50
CA ALA A 144 -6.32 -27.29 -21.66
C ALA A 144 -7.56 -26.65 -22.32
N MET A 145 -8.41 -26.00 -21.52
CA MET A 145 -9.57 -25.22 -21.99
C MET A 145 -9.20 -23.82 -22.53
N ASN A 146 -7.91 -23.45 -22.56
CA ASN A 146 -7.42 -22.10 -22.89
C ASN A 146 -8.06 -20.99 -22.04
N LEU A 147 -8.36 -21.26 -20.77
CA LEU A 147 -8.92 -20.27 -19.85
C LEU A 147 -7.84 -19.45 -19.12
N VAL A 148 -6.57 -19.83 -19.31
CA VAL A 148 -5.40 -19.20 -18.73
C VAL A 148 -4.50 -18.82 -19.90
N GLU A 149 -4.07 -17.55 -19.96
CA GLU A 149 -3.12 -17.10 -20.97
C GLU A 149 -1.80 -17.87 -20.81
N ALA A 150 -1.28 -18.41 -21.91
CA ALA A 150 0.01 -19.10 -21.92
C ALA A 150 1.14 -18.09 -21.59
N ASP A 151 2.33 -18.60 -21.24
CA ASP A 151 3.50 -17.78 -20.89
C ASP A 151 3.96 -16.82 -22.01
N ASP A 152 3.33 -16.86 -23.20
CA ASP A 152 3.65 -16.01 -24.35
C ASP A 152 3.45 -14.52 -24.08
N LEU A 153 2.49 -14.16 -23.21
CA LEU A 153 2.30 -12.77 -22.80
C LEU A 153 3.51 -12.24 -22.02
N TRP A 154 4.03 -13.02 -21.07
CA TRP A 154 5.16 -12.62 -20.22
C TRP A 154 6.45 -12.54 -21.04
N GLU A 155 6.64 -13.47 -21.97
CA GLU A 155 7.75 -13.40 -22.92
C GLU A 155 7.67 -12.13 -23.77
N LYS A 156 6.52 -11.87 -24.43
CA LYS A 156 6.34 -10.65 -25.25
C LYS A 156 6.54 -9.37 -24.45
N THR A 157 6.05 -9.34 -23.21
CA THR A 157 6.19 -8.20 -22.30
C THR A 157 7.65 -7.94 -21.95
N MET A 158 8.40 -9.00 -21.60
CA MET A 158 9.83 -8.87 -21.30
C MET A 158 10.62 -8.49 -22.55
N GLU A 159 10.31 -9.08 -23.70
CA GLU A 159 10.92 -8.76 -24.99
C GLU A 159 10.77 -7.27 -25.33
N GLU A 160 9.55 -6.73 -25.27
CA GLU A 160 9.29 -5.31 -25.52
C GLU A 160 10.05 -4.43 -24.53
N ALA A 161 10.04 -4.79 -23.24
CA ALA A 161 10.70 -4.02 -22.20
C ALA A 161 12.22 -3.98 -22.41
N THR A 162 12.86 -5.06 -22.89
CA THR A 162 14.32 -5.07 -23.14
C THR A 162 14.77 -4.01 -24.14
N SER A 163 13.90 -3.59 -25.05
CA SER A 163 14.21 -2.55 -26.04
C SER A 163 14.09 -1.12 -25.51
N THR A 164 13.45 -0.91 -24.35
CA THR A 164 13.03 0.42 -23.88
C THR A 164 13.42 0.74 -22.44
N HIS A 165 13.73 -0.26 -21.62
CA HIS A 165 13.95 -0.11 -20.17
C HIS A 165 15.39 -0.43 -19.76
N MET A 166 15.82 0.22 -18.68
CA MET A 166 17.14 -0.05 -18.08
C MET A 166 17.14 -1.38 -17.30
N PRO A 167 18.29 -2.04 -17.11
CA PRO A 167 18.39 -3.34 -16.42
C PRO A 167 17.75 -3.38 -15.03
N ALA A 168 17.84 -2.28 -14.27
CA ALA A 168 17.16 -2.15 -12.98
C ALA A 168 15.63 -2.26 -13.08
N GLN A 169 15.04 -1.60 -14.07
CA GLN A 169 13.60 -1.63 -14.33
C GLN A 169 13.16 -2.99 -14.87
N LEU A 170 14.01 -3.66 -15.66
CA LEU A 170 13.74 -5.03 -16.13
C LEU A 170 13.66 -6.03 -14.95
N ARG A 171 14.55 -5.92 -13.96
CA ARG A 171 14.49 -6.75 -12.74
C ARG A 171 13.24 -6.48 -11.91
N GLU A 172 12.81 -5.24 -11.83
CA GLU A 172 11.57 -4.85 -11.14
C GLU A 172 10.33 -5.40 -11.87
N LEU A 173 10.25 -5.21 -13.19
CA LEU A 173 9.19 -5.75 -14.03
C LEU A 173 9.11 -7.28 -13.92
N PHE A 174 10.25 -7.97 -14.06
CA PHE A 174 10.34 -9.42 -13.89
C PHE A 174 9.80 -9.87 -12.52
N SER A 175 10.18 -9.16 -11.45
CA SER A 175 9.71 -9.45 -10.10
C SER A 175 8.18 -9.31 -10.00
N TYR A 176 7.61 -8.26 -10.60
CA TYR A 176 6.16 -8.06 -10.61
C TYR A 176 5.41 -9.06 -11.48
N ILE A 177 5.96 -9.47 -12.62
CA ILE A 177 5.42 -10.58 -13.41
C ILE A 177 5.37 -11.84 -12.55
N CYS A 178 6.44 -12.15 -11.82
CA CYS A 178 6.47 -13.31 -10.94
C CYS A 178 5.45 -13.24 -9.79
N ILE A 179 5.23 -12.06 -9.21
CA ILE A 179 4.32 -11.87 -8.06
C ILE A 179 2.85 -11.86 -8.51
N PHE A 180 2.54 -11.18 -9.61
CA PHE A 180 1.17 -10.87 -10.02
C PHE A 180 0.72 -11.62 -11.27
N GLY A 181 1.64 -11.89 -12.20
CA GLY A 181 1.36 -12.60 -13.45
C GLY A 181 1.33 -14.13 -13.30
N ASN A 182 1.96 -14.69 -12.27
CA ASN A 182 2.07 -16.14 -12.03
C ASN A 182 2.52 -16.92 -13.29
N PRO A 183 3.66 -16.58 -13.90
CA PRO A 183 4.21 -17.31 -15.04
C PRO A 183 4.35 -18.80 -14.70
N THR A 184 4.08 -19.65 -15.68
CA THR A 184 4.03 -21.10 -15.51
C THR A 184 5.43 -21.70 -15.35
N ASN A 185 6.46 -21.08 -15.95
CA ASN A 185 7.86 -21.47 -15.81
C ASN A 185 8.80 -20.27 -15.61
N VAL A 186 8.96 -19.84 -14.35
CA VAL A 186 9.85 -18.73 -13.96
C VAL A 186 11.32 -18.97 -14.35
N PRO A 187 11.91 -20.17 -14.13
CA PRO A 187 13.31 -20.41 -14.50
C PRO A 187 13.60 -20.22 -15.99
N THR A 188 12.66 -20.60 -16.87
CA THR A 188 12.82 -20.39 -18.32
C THR A 188 12.79 -18.91 -18.66
N LEU A 189 11.85 -18.16 -18.09
CA LEU A 189 11.74 -16.71 -18.29
C LEU A 189 12.99 -15.97 -17.79
N TRP A 190 13.51 -16.35 -16.62
CA TRP A 190 14.76 -15.83 -16.08
C TRP A 190 15.93 -16.07 -17.02
N ASN A 191 16.17 -17.34 -17.42
CA ASN A 191 17.31 -17.69 -18.26
C ASN A 191 17.29 -16.99 -19.62
N ARG A 192 16.10 -16.67 -20.13
CA ARG A 192 15.94 -15.96 -21.41
C ARG A 192 16.34 -14.49 -21.32
N TYR A 193 15.97 -13.80 -20.23
CA TYR A 193 16.14 -12.35 -20.11
C TYR A 193 17.23 -11.91 -19.12
N LYS A 194 17.94 -12.86 -18.49
CA LYS A 194 18.95 -12.55 -17.47
C LYS A 194 20.07 -11.65 -17.98
N GLU A 195 20.53 -11.82 -19.22
CA GLU A 195 21.63 -11.04 -19.78
C GLU A 195 21.30 -9.54 -19.83
N SER A 196 20.08 -9.20 -20.28
CA SER A 196 19.57 -7.83 -20.25
C SER A 196 19.36 -7.32 -18.83
N MET A 197 18.97 -8.19 -17.90
CA MET A 197 18.80 -7.83 -16.50
C MET A 197 20.09 -7.68 -15.70
N ILE A 198 21.25 -8.12 -16.20
CA ILE A 198 22.54 -7.99 -15.50
C ILE A 198 23.49 -6.97 -16.16
N GLU A 199 23.10 -6.39 -17.29
CA GLU A 199 23.97 -5.57 -18.15
C GLU A 199 24.64 -4.39 -17.42
N ASP A 200 23.94 -3.73 -16.49
CA ASP A 200 24.48 -2.62 -15.69
C ASP A 200 25.58 -3.07 -14.71
N PHE A 201 25.42 -4.26 -14.13
CA PHE A 201 26.43 -4.88 -13.25
C PHE A 201 27.63 -5.39 -14.04
N VAL A 202 27.41 -5.91 -15.25
CA VAL A 202 28.49 -6.30 -16.17
C VAL A 202 29.30 -5.08 -16.58
N HIS A 203 28.66 -3.99 -17.01
CA HIS A 203 29.32 -2.73 -17.34
C HIS A 203 30.10 -2.13 -16.16
N SER A 204 29.62 -2.34 -14.94
CA SER A 204 30.28 -1.91 -13.71
C SER A 204 31.38 -2.86 -13.23
N ASN A 205 31.76 -3.88 -14.01
CA ASN A 205 32.77 -4.90 -13.69
C ASN A 205 32.52 -5.62 -12.34
N ILE A 206 31.26 -5.90 -12.01
CA ILE A 206 30.93 -6.66 -10.80
C ILE A 206 31.30 -8.14 -10.98
N VAL A 207 31.94 -8.74 -9.97
CA VAL A 207 32.46 -10.12 -9.99
C VAL A 207 31.36 -11.18 -10.17
N ASN A 208 30.15 -10.95 -9.65
CA ASN A 208 29.00 -11.85 -9.82
C ASN A 208 27.70 -11.07 -10.11
N PRO A 209 27.51 -10.66 -11.38
CA PRO A 209 26.35 -9.88 -11.83
C PRO A 209 25.01 -10.60 -11.61
N GLU A 210 24.96 -11.91 -11.86
CA GLU A 210 23.76 -12.72 -11.65
C GLU A 210 23.34 -12.75 -10.18
N ASN A 211 24.28 -12.97 -9.26
CA ASN A 211 24.00 -12.94 -7.83
C ASN A 211 23.50 -11.55 -7.37
N MET A 212 24.00 -10.46 -7.96
CA MET A 212 23.50 -9.12 -7.67
C MET A 212 22.08 -8.91 -8.16
N ALA A 213 21.76 -9.33 -9.39
CA ALA A 213 20.41 -9.25 -9.92
C ALA A 213 19.42 -10.10 -9.12
N LEU A 214 19.80 -11.32 -8.73
CA LEU A 214 18.99 -12.20 -7.89
C LEU A 214 18.78 -11.61 -6.48
N ASN A 215 19.78 -10.97 -5.88
CA ASN A 215 19.59 -10.25 -4.61
C ASN A 215 18.60 -9.07 -4.74
N HIS A 216 18.65 -8.33 -5.85
CA HIS A 216 17.71 -7.24 -6.10
C HIS A 216 16.26 -7.75 -6.25
N ILE A 217 16.07 -8.81 -7.05
CA ILE A 217 14.79 -9.51 -7.20
C ILE A 217 14.32 -10.07 -5.84
N GLN A 218 15.22 -10.67 -5.07
CA GLN A 218 14.95 -11.27 -3.77
C GLN A 218 14.41 -10.26 -2.74
N GLU A 219 14.87 -9.00 -2.75
CA GLU A 219 14.33 -7.94 -1.88
C GLU A 219 12.88 -7.57 -2.28
N ILE A 220 12.59 -7.45 -3.58
CA ILE A 220 11.25 -7.15 -4.08
C ILE A 220 10.28 -8.31 -3.75
N LEU A 221 10.71 -9.55 -3.96
CA LEU A 221 9.93 -10.74 -3.63
C LEU A 221 9.63 -10.85 -2.13
N LYS A 222 10.62 -10.58 -1.26
CA LYS A 222 10.44 -10.60 0.20
C LYS A 222 9.38 -9.60 0.65
N ASN A 223 9.38 -8.39 0.09
CA ASN A 223 8.39 -7.36 0.40
C ASN A 223 6.95 -7.79 0.02
N ASN A 224 6.81 -8.78 -0.87
CA ASN A 224 5.53 -9.33 -1.32
C ASN A 224 5.25 -10.74 -0.78
N GLY A 225 6.01 -11.19 0.23
CA GLY A 225 5.83 -12.48 0.88
C GLY A 225 6.18 -13.68 -0.01
N SER A 226 7.18 -13.54 -0.87
CA SER A 226 7.77 -14.61 -1.70
C SER A 226 9.30 -14.62 -1.59
N SER A 227 9.96 -15.53 -2.32
CA SER A 227 11.43 -15.66 -2.39
C SER A 227 11.88 -16.21 -3.74
N CYS A 228 13.17 -16.11 -4.08
CA CYS A 228 13.72 -16.76 -5.28
C CYS A 228 13.51 -18.29 -5.20
N GLU A 229 13.68 -18.87 -4.02
CA GLU A 229 13.44 -20.29 -3.75
C GLU A 229 12.00 -20.71 -4.07
N ASN A 230 11.00 -19.92 -3.66
CA ASN A 230 9.59 -20.19 -3.96
C ASN A 230 9.28 -20.19 -5.47
N LEU A 231 10.16 -19.59 -6.28
CA LEU A 231 10.03 -19.48 -7.74
C LEU A 231 11.03 -20.37 -8.49
N GLU A 232 11.67 -21.33 -7.79
CA GLU A 232 12.66 -22.25 -8.36
C GLU A 232 13.88 -21.54 -8.97
N LEU A 233 14.16 -20.30 -8.55
CA LEU A 233 15.36 -19.56 -8.93
C LEU A 233 16.52 -19.83 -7.96
N PRO A 234 17.78 -19.66 -8.39
CA PRO A 234 18.93 -19.81 -7.50
C PRO A 234 18.82 -18.85 -6.31
N SER A 235 19.00 -19.37 -5.11
CA SER A 235 19.01 -18.53 -3.91
C SER A 235 20.28 -17.68 -3.90
N PRO A 236 20.17 -16.34 -3.86
CA PRO A 236 21.34 -15.48 -3.91
C PRO A 236 22.14 -15.56 -2.62
N ASN A 237 23.47 -15.54 -2.74
CA ASN A 237 24.35 -15.26 -1.62
C ASN A 237 24.08 -13.83 -1.13
N PRO A 238 23.72 -13.62 0.15
CA PRO A 238 23.34 -12.31 0.65
C PRO A 238 24.48 -11.31 0.47
N VAL A 239 24.25 -10.32 -0.39
CA VAL A 239 25.11 -9.15 -0.48
C VAL A 239 24.34 -8.00 0.13
N ILE A 240 25.00 -7.13 0.89
CA ILE A 240 24.42 -5.85 1.31
C ILE A 240 24.36 -4.99 0.04
N ILE A 241 23.32 -5.18 -0.75
CA ILE A 241 23.01 -4.26 -1.84
C ILE A 241 22.28 -3.10 -1.17
N HIS A 242 22.97 -1.98 -0.99
CA HIS A 242 22.28 -0.71 -0.85
C HIS A 242 21.66 -0.39 -2.21
N VAL A 243 20.54 -1.05 -2.53
CA VAL A 243 19.67 -0.63 -3.62
C VAL A 243 19.09 0.69 -3.15
N THR A 244 19.78 1.78 -3.47
CA THR A 244 19.14 3.08 -3.43
C THR A 244 18.15 3.10 -4.58
N GLU A 245 16.89 3.48 -4.34
CA GLU A 245 15.85 3.71 -5.37
C GLU A 245 16.22 4.87 -6.34
N TYR A 246 17.48 5.29 -6.35
CA TYR A 246 17.95 6.51 -6.96
C TYR A 246 19.41 6.38 -7.38
N ASN A 247 19.73 6.97 -8.54
CA ASN A 247 21.08 7.11 -9.05
C ASN A 247 21.76 8.31 -8.36
N VAL A 248 22.89 8.07 -7.70
CA VAL A 248 23.60 9.09 -6.91
C VAL A 248 24.05 10.28 -7.77
N ASP A 249 24.55 10.03 -8.98
CA ASP A 249 25.01 11.10 -9.88
C ASP A 249 23.86 11.94 -10.42
N GLU A 250 22.71 11.31 -10.71
CA GLU A 250 21.50 12.02 -11.10
C GLU A 250 20.97 12.90 -9.98
N GLU A 251 20.87 12.37 -8.75
CA GLU A 251 20.43 13.12 -7.57
C GLU A 251 21.40 14.27 -7.25
N ARG A 252 22.71 14.09 -7.46
CA ARG A 252 23.71 15.16 -7.32
C ARG A 252 23.45 16.31 -8.30
N ARG A 253 23.34 16.02 -9.61
CA ARG A 253 23.06 17.06 -10.63
C ARG A 253 21.73 17.76 -10.37
N ARG A 254 20.70 16.99 -9.98
CA ARG A 254 19.39 17.51 -9.62
C ARG A 254 19.48 18.42 -8.39
N GLY A 255 20.22 18.00 -7.37
CA GLY A 255 20.47 18.77 -6.14
C GLY A 255 21.11 20.12 -6.43
N ASP A 256 22.17 20.14 -7.25
CA ASP A 256 22.87 21.38 -7.63
C ASP A 256 21.92 22.36 -8.34
N TYR A 257 21.10 21.86 -9.27
CA TYR A 257 20.08 22.66 -9.94
C TYR A 257 19.06 23.22 -8.94
N LEU A 258 18.48 22.38 -8.08
CA LEU A 258 17.47 22.79 -7.11
C LEU A 258 17.98 23.81 -6.08
N ILE A 259 19.24 23.70 -5.67
CA ILE A 259 19.87 24.70 -4.78
C ILE A 259 19.93 26.07 -5.47
N SER A 260 20.29 26.09 -6.77
CA SER A 260 20.47 27.34 -7.53
C SER A 260 19.18 28.14 -7.73
N THR A 261 18.03 27.49 -7.59
CA THR A 261 16.70 28.05 -7.83
C THR A 261 15.92 28.34 -6.55
N LEU A 262 16.49 28.08 -5.36
CA LEU A 262 15.85 28.41 -4.09
C LEU A 262 15.67 29.93 -3.96
N ASN A 263 14.50 30.35 -3.48
CA ASN A 263 14.31 31.74 -3.05
C ASN A 263 15.08 32.01 -1.74
N VAL A 264 15.16 33.28 -1.33
CA VAL A 264 15.95 33.70 -0.16
C VAL A 264 15.49 33.01 1.14
N GLU A 265 14.19 32.85 1.35
CA GLU A 265 13.62 32.22 2.55
C GLU A 265 13.93 30.71 2.58
N GLN A 266 13.76 30.03 1.45
CA GLN A 266 14.06 28.60 1.30
C GLN A 266 15.57 28.34 1.43
N LYS A 267 16.40 29.21 0.86
CA LYS A 267 17.86 29.14 0.96
C LYS A 267 18.33 29.31 2.40
N HIS A 268 17.71 30.23 3.15
CA HIS A 268 17.98 30.38 4.58
C HIS A 268 17.68 29.10 5.38
N VAL A 269 16.52 28.47 5.15
CA VAL A 269 16.19 27.18 5.80
C VAL A 269 17.17 26.09 5.38
N TYR A 270 17.49 26.02 4.08
CA TYR A 270 18.47 25.07 3.54
C TYR A 270 19.82 25.20 4.25
N ASP A 271 20.37 26.40 4.35
CA ASP A 271 21.68 26.64 4.97
C ASP A 271 21.68 26.32 6.47
N LEU A 272 20.58 26.60 7.19
CA LEU A 272 20.43 26.25 8.61
C LEU A 272 20.45 24.74 8.84
N VAL A 273 19.65 24.00 8.06
CA VAL A 273 19.53 22.53 8.22
C VAL A 273 20.80 21.84 7.76
N MET A 274 21.40 22.25 6.63
CA MET A 274 22.66 21.67 6.15
C MET A 274 23.80 21.93 7.14
N ARG A 275 23.87 23.10 7.78
CA ARG A 275 24.85 23.35 8.85
C ARG A 275 24.70 22.36 10.00
N ALA A 276 23.47 22.08 10.44
CA ALA A 276 23.24 21.09 11.50
C ALA A 276 23.59 19.65 11.07
N ILE A 277 23.44 19.33 9.79
CA ILE A 277 23.85 18.04 9.21
C ILE A 277 25.37 17.91 9.18
N ASP A 278 26.06 18.95 8.69
CA ASP A 278 27.50 18.95 8.44
C ASP A 278 28.32 19.18 9.74
N ASN A 279 27.72 19.76 10.80
CA ASN A 279 28.36 20.02 12.08
C ASN A 279 27.63 19.29 13.23
N GLU A 280 28.25 18.24 13.77
CA GLU A 280 27.71 17.48 14.92
C GLU A 280 27.61 18.30 16.21
N ASN A 281 28.41 19.37 16.35
CA ASN A 281 28.41 20.25 17.51
C ASN A 281 27.35 21.36 17.42
N GLU A 282 26.61 21.46 16.31
CA GLU A 282 25.53 22.43 16.20
C GLU A 282 24.42 22.10 17.22
N PRO A 283 24.11 22.99 18.18
CA PRO A 283 23.14 22.71 19.23
C PRO A 283 21.71 22.64 18.68
N GLN A 284 21.40 23.43 17.66
CA GLN A 284 20.07 23.46 17.06
C GLN A 284 19.95 22.41 15.96
N ARG A 285 19.21 21.33 16.25
CA ARG A 285 19.00 20.21 15.31
C ARG A 285 17.54 19.95 14.96
N LEU A 286 16.60 20.62 15.63
CA LEU A 286 15.16 20.46 15.40
C LEU A 286 14.58 21.71 14.75
N PHE A 287 14.05 21.58 13.54
CA PHE A 287 13.52 22.70 12.78
C PHE A 287 12.06 22.45 12.43
N CYS A 288 11.24 23.50 12.35
CA CYS A 288 9.89 23.42 11.81
C CYS A 288 9.69 24.51 10.76
N ILE A 289 9.32 24.10 9.54
CA ILE A 289 8.87 25.05 8.52
C ILE A 289 7.38 25.32 8.74
N ASP A 290 7.06 26.55 9.11
CA ASP A 290 5.71 27.09 9.13
C ASP A 290 5.45 27.84 7.83
N GLY A 291 4.86 27.14 6.87
CA GLY A 291 4.54 27.68 5.57
C GLY A 291 3.11 27.32 5.21
N PHE A 292 2.38 28.26 4.63
CA PHE A 292 1.02 28.01 4.11
C PHE A 292 1.06 27.12 2.85
N ALA A 293 -0.10 26.71 2.35
CA ALA A 293 -0.21 25.96 1.10
C ALA A 293 0.39 26.75 -0.08
N GLY A 294 1.37 26.18 -0.78
CA GLY A 294 2.03 26.86 -1.90
C GLY A 294 3.26 27.69 -1.54
N SER A 295 3.71 27.69 -0.28
CA SER A 295 4.98 28.33 0.15
C SER A 295 6.26 27.63 -0.33
N GLY A 296 6.15 26.54 -1.08
CA GLY A 296 7.29 25.80 -1.63
C GLY A 296 7.96 24.79 -0.69
N LYS A 297 7.29 24.38 0.41
CA LYS A 297 7.80 23.35 1.35
C LYS A 297 8.27 22.07 0.65
N THR A 298 7.43 21.52 -0.23
CA THR A 298 7.74 20.30 -1.00
C THR A 298 8.95 20.47 -1.92
N TYR A 299 9.13 21.67 -2.49
CA TYR A 299 10.31 21.97 -3.31
C TYR A 299 11.60 21.90 -2.49
N LEU A 300 11.55 22.46 -1.28
CA LEU A 300 12.66 22.42 -0.34
C LEU A 300 12.94 20.99 0.16
N PHE A 301 11.92 20.16 0.43
CA PHE A 301 12.12 18.74 0.76
C PHE A 301 12.80 17.99 -0.37
N ASN A 302 12.33 18.17 -1.61
CA ASN A 302 12.95 17.54 -2.78
C ASN A 302 14.40 18.00 -2.98
N THR A 303 14.72 19.24 -2.60
CA THR A 303 16.10 19.75 -2.61
C THR A 303 16.96 18.98 -1.60
N PHE A 304 16.53 18.87 -0.34
CA PHE A 304 17.25 18.06 0.66
C PHE A 304 17.39 16.60 0.24
N LEU A 305 16.32 16.00 -0.28
CA LEU A 305 16.34 14.63 -0.78
C LEU A 305 17.44 14.47 -1.83
N SER A 306 17.44 15.33 -2.85
CA SER A 306 18.40 15.21 -3.97
C SER A 306 19.84 15.46 -3.51
N VAL A 307 20.07 16.47 -2.67
CA VAL A 307 21.41 16.84 -2.20
C VAL A 307 22.03 15.76 -1.31
N ILE A 308 21.30 15.28 -0.30
CA ILE A 308 21.82 14.29 0.65
C ILE A 308 22.04 12.95 -0.07
N ARG A 309 21.11 12.56 -0.95
CA ARG A 309 21.26 11.36 -1.78
C ARG A 309 22.41 11.46 -2.78
N GLY A 310 22.64 12.64 -3.36
CA GLY A 310 23.79 12.92 -4.22
C GLY A 310 25.15 12.87 -3.51
N ARG A 311 25.15 12.95 -2.17
CA ARG A 311 26.32 12.68 -1.31
C ARG A 311 26.47 11.20 -0.93
N ASN A 312 25.58 10.33 -1.44
CA ASN A 312 25.45 8.93 -1.02
C ASN A 312 25.15 8.79 0.48
N GLU A 313 24.40 9.75 1.04
CA GLU A 313 23.98 9.76 2.44
C GLU A 313 22.47 9.49 2.53
N GLU A 314 22.03 9.06 3.72
CA GLU A 314 20.65 8.65 3.93
C GLU A 314 19.77 9.78 4.46
N VAL A 315 18.59 9.94 3.87
CA VAL A 315 17.55 10.88 4.28
C VAL A 315 16.20 10.16 4.27
N LEU A 316 15.45 10.33 5.36
CA LEU A 316 14.22 9.60 5.60
C LEU A 316 13.02 10.57 5.59
N PRO A 317 12.27 10.64 4.48
CA PRO A 317 11.02 11.38 4.44
C PRO A 317 9.87 10.58 5.04
N CYS A 318 9.09 11.23 5.90
CA CYS A 318 7.82 10.71 6.37
C CYS A 318 6.73 11.79 6.42
N ALA A 319 5.48 11.34 6.48
CA ALA A 319 4.33 12.22 6.65
C ALA A 319 3.26 11.62 7.56
N SER A 320 2.28 12.43 7.96
CA SER A 320 1.12 11.99 8.76
C SER A 320 0.15 11.07 8.01
N THR A 321 0.02 11.22 6.69
CA THR A 321 -0.90 10.43 5.85
C THR A 321 -0.16 9.74 4.71
N GLY A 322 -0.72 8.64 4.19
CA GLY A 322 -0.14 7.90 3.07
C GLY A 322 -0.06 8.74 1.78
N ILE A 323 -1.09 9.55 1.51
CA ILE A 323 -1.12 10.44 0.34
C ILE A 323 0.01 11.47 0.41
N ALA A 324 0.19 12.13 1.57
CA ALA A 324 1.29 13.08 1.75
C ALA A 324 2.66 12.39 1.62
N ALA A 325 2.80 11.17 2.17
CA ALA A 325 4.04 10.41 2.07
C ALA A 325 4.42 10.10 0.62
N THR A 326 3.45 9.76 -0.25
CA THR A 326 3.70 9.44 -1.67
C THR A 326 4.25 10.61 -2.49
N LEU A 327 4.10 11.86 -2.01
CA LEU A 327 4.64 13.05 -2.67
C LEU A 327 6.16 13.20 -2.47
N LEU A 328 6.74 12.43 -1.54
CA LEU A 328 8.18 12.42 -1.27
C LEU A 328 8.76 11.11 -1.78
N LYS A 329 9.79 11.18 -2.61
CA LYS A 329 10.48 9.97 -3.14
C LYS A 329 11.05 9.15 -1.98
N GLY A 330 10.64 7.89 -1.84
CA GLY A 330 10.96 7.02 -0.70
C GLY A 330 10.17 7.33 0.58
N GLY A 331 9.11 8.13 0.50
CA GLY A 331 8.30 8.56 1.63
C GLY A 331 7.44 7.46 2.22
N ARG A 332 7.38 7.41 3.55
CA ARG A 332 6.50 6.50 4.32
C ARG A 332 5.64 7.28 5.29
N THR A 333 4.58 6.69 5.82
CA THR A 333 3.90 7.31 6.98
C THR A 333 4.84 7.25 8.20
N TYR A 334 4.76 8.21 9.12
CA TYR A 334 5.58 8.15 10.34
C TYR A 334 5.29 6.89 11.17
N HIS A 335 4.05 6.39 11.13
CA HIS A 335 3.67 5.10 11.73
C HIS A 335 4.49 3.95 11.15
N SER A 336 4.65 3.90 9.82
CA SER A 336 5.44 2.88 9.15
C SER A 336 6.94 3.05 9.38
N LEU A 337 7.46 4.28 9.26
CA LEU A 337 8.88 4.58 9.43
C LEU A 337 9.38 4.21 10.83
N PHE A 338 8.60 4.56 11.86
CA PHE A 338 8.96 4.31 13.26
C PHE A 338 8.30 3.06 13.86
N GLN A 339 7.56 2.28 13.07
CA GLN A 339 6.80 1.09 13.50
C GLN A 339 5.95 1.33 14.76
N LEU A 340 5.21 2.44 14.77
CA LEU A 340 4.28 2.78 15.85
C LEU A 340 2.93 2.10 15.63
N SER A 341 2.36 1.56 16.71
CA SER A 341 1.01 1.00 16.67
C SER A 341 -0.05 2.09 16.50
N ILE A 342 -1.15 1.73 15.85
CA ILE A 342 -2.35 2.56 15.72
C ILE A 342 -3.44 1.94 16.59
N PRO A 343 -4.08 2.68 17.51
CA PRO A 343 -3.84 4.09 17.85
C PRO A 343 -2.60 4.34 18.74
N ILE A 344 -2.14 5.59 18.77
CA ILE A 344 -0.99 6.03 19.58
C ILE A 344 -1.48 6.59 20.92
N TYR A 345 -1.05 5.96 22.02
CA TYR A 345 -1.29 6.41 23.38
C TYR A 345 -0.04 7.03 24.02
N ASP A 346 -0.17 7.59 25.21
CA ASP A 346 0.92 8.19 26.01
C ASP A 346 2.09 7.22 26.29
N SER A 347 1.76 5.94 26.45
CA SER A 347 2.67 4.82 26.70
C SER A 347 3.19 4.16 25.42
N ALA A 348 2.87 4.72 24.25
CA ALA A 348 3.29 4.17 22.96
C ALA A 348 4.81 4.02 22.87
N LYS A 349 5.23 2.93 22.25
CA LYS A 349 6.62 2.60 21.96
C LYS A 349 6.72 2.15 20.52
N SER A 350 7.90 2.33 19.94
CA SER A 350 8.24 1.74 18.64
C SER A 350 8.46 0.23 18.78
N ASN A 351 8.05 -0.53 17.77
CA ASN A 351 8.33 -1.95 17.66
C ASN A 351 9.71 -2.27 17.03
N ILE A 352 10.51 -1.24 16.71
CA ILE A 352 11.84 -1.39 16.11
C ILE A 352 12.81 -2.04 17.11
N ARG A 353 13.43 -3.14 16.68
CA ARG A 353 14.52 -3.81 17.43
C ARG A 353 15.86 -3.22 17.03
N GLY A 354 16.79 -3.05 17.98
CA GLY A 354 18.07 -2.37 17.75
C GLY A 354 18.97 -3.00 16.69
N ASN A 355 18.85 -4.30 16.42
CA ASN A 355 19.61 -5.01 15.38
C ASN A 355 18.87 -5.13 14.04
N SER A 356 17.68 -4.53 13.90
CA SER A 356 16.87 -4.61 12.68
C SER A 356 17.42 -3.72 11.55
N LYS A 357 16.97 -3.98 10.31
CA LYS A 357 17.25 -3.10 9.16
C LYS A 357 16.72 -1.68 9.40
N ALA A 358 15.49 -1.55 9.92
CA ALA A 358 14.89 -0.25 10.25
C ALA A 358 15.69 0.54 11.30
N ALA A 359 16.26 -0.13 12.31
CA ALA A 359 17.15 0.53 13.27
C ALA A 359 18.42 1.06 12.59
N ARG A 360 19.02 0.28 11.69
CA ARG A 360 20.19 0.71 10.91
C ARG A 360 19.86 1.93 10.04
N GLU A 361 18.76 1.91 9.29
CA GLU A 361 18.27 3.05 8.48
C GLU A 361 18.15 4.33 9.34
N LEU A 362 17.51 4.23 10.51
CA LEU A 362 17.39 5.37 11.43
C LEU A 362 18.76 5.84 11.96
N ILE A 363 19.69 4.93 12.24
CA ILE A 363 21.03 5.26 12.72
C ILE A 363 21.88 5.92 11.64
N SER A 364 21.80 5.49 10.37
CA SER A 364 22.56 6.08 9.27
C SER A 364 21.96 7.38 8.72
N ALA A 365 20.65 7.61 8.89
CA ALA A 365 19.99 8.81 8.40
C ALA A 365 20.62 10.12 8.92
N LYS A 366 21.00 11.00 8.00
CA LYS A 366 21.50 12.36 8.28
C LYS A 366 20.38 13.35 8.57
N LEU A 367 19.22 13.15 7.93
CA LEU A 367 18.05 13.99 8.07
C LEU A 367 16.77 13.15 8.09
N ILE A 368 15.86 13.48 8.99
CA ILE A 368 14.48 12.99 8.99
C ILE A 368 13.56 14.16 8.65
N ILE A 369 12.81 14.04 7.55
CA ILE A 369 11.81 15.02 7.14
C ILE A 369 10.45 14.52 7.59
N TRP A 370 9.67 15.37 8.27
CA TRP A 370 8.35 15.00 8.80
C TRP A 370 7.30 16.02 8.34
N ASP A 371 6.64 15.69 7.23
CA ASP A 371 5.60 16.51 6.61
C ASP A 371 4.21 16.30 7.24
N GLU A 372 3.35 17.31 7.11
CA GLU A 372 2.03 17.38 7.73
C GLU A 372 2.03 17.13 9.24
N VAL A 373 3.03 17.70 9.95
CA VAL A 373 3.21 17.53 11.40
C VAL A 373 2.03 18.05 12.23
N SER A 374 1.21 18.96 11.68
CA SER A 374 -0.01 19.47 12.34
C SER A 374 -1.01 18.36 12.67
N MET A 375 -1.03 17.29 11.88
CA MET A 375 -1.89 16.11 12.08
C MET A 375 -1.25 15.04 12.98
N THR A 376 -0.01 15.24 13.45
CA THR A 376 0.69 14.28 14.29
C THR A 376 0.23 14.39 15.75
N ILE A 377 -0.10 13.25 16.37
CA ILE A 377 -0.39 13.19 17.81
C ILE A 377 0.92 13.39 18.59
N GLY A 378 0.92 14.29 19.56
CA GLY A 378 2.09 14.65 20.36
C GLY A 378 2.79 13.46 21.02
N HIS A 379 2.05 12.43 21.43
CA HIS A 379 2.64 11.19 21.98
C HIS A 379 3.57 10.46 21.00
N ALA A 380 3.37 10.61 19.69
CA ALA A 380 4.27 10.07 18.67
C ALA A 380 5.67 10.68 18.81
N LEU A 381 5.78 11.99 19.07
CA LEU A 381 7.09 12.63 19.28
C LEU A 381 7.81 12.05 20.49
N THR A 382 7.10 11.82 21.59
CA THR A 382 7.68 11.21 22.80
C THR A 382 8.16 9.77 22.56
N ALA A 383 7.38 8.98 21.80
CA ALA A 383 7.76 7.61 21.47
C ALA A 383 8.99 7.56 20.56
N VAL A 384 9.05 8.44 19.55
CA VAL A 384 10.17 8.52 18.61
C VAL A 384 11.42 9.09 19.27
N ASP A 385 11.29 10.09 20.15
CA ASP A 385 12.40 10.63 20.94
C ASP A 385 13.07 9.55 21.79
N LYS A 386 12.28 8.76 22.52
CA LYS A 386 12.79 7.62 23.30
C LYS A 386 13.50 6.59 22.43
N LEU A 387 12.87 6.20 21.31
CA LEU A 387 13.48 5.28 20.35
C LEU A 387 14.84 5.78 19.86
N LEU A 388 14.92 7.02 19.38
CA LEU A 388 16.16 7.53 18.78
C LEU A 388 17.24 7.75 19.84
N LYS A 389 16.90 8.15 21.07
CA LYS A 389 17.85 8.17 22.19
C LYS A 389 18.44 6.80 22.47
N ASP A 390 17.59 5.76 22.47
CA ASP A 390 18.01 4.38 22.71
C ASP A 390 18.86 3.81 21.58
N LEU A 391 18.52 4.11 20.31
CA LEU A 391 19.27 3.65 19.13
C LEU A 391 20.62 4.37 19.00
N MET A 392 20.64 5.68 19.20
CA MET A 392 21.83 6.51 19.04
C MET A 392 22.75 6.53 20.27
N LYS A 393 22.28 5.98 21.41
CA LYS A 393 22.96 6.07 22.72
C LYS A 393 23.31 7.51 23.09
N ASN A 394 22.41 8.42 22.78
CA ASN A 394 22.57 9.85 22.98
C ASN A 394 21.33 10.40 23.68
N SER A 395 21.50 11.08 24.81
CA SER A 395 20.38 11.63 25.61
C SER A 395 19.82 12.95 25.07
N GLN A 396 20.42 13.53 24.04
CA GLN A 396 19.88 14.72 23.36
C GLN A 396 18.51 14.43 22.73
N PRO A 397 17.65 15.44 22.54
CA PRO A 397 16.38 15.27 21.82
C PRO A 397 16.57 14.49 20.51
N PHE A 398 15.72 13.49 20.30
CA PHE A 398 15.75 12.57 19.16
C PHE A 398 17.12 11.90 18.93
N GLY A 399 17.87 11.64 19.99
CA GLY A 399 19.19 11.01 19.90
C GLY A 399 20.23 11.86 19.16
N GLY A 400 20.03 13.18 19.09
CA GLY A 400 20.90 14.09 18.34
C GLY A 400 20.69 14.05 16.82
N LYS A 401 19.59 13.47 16.32
CA LYS A 401 19.26 13.54 14.90
C LYS A 401 18.83 14.93 14.48
N VAL A 402 19.10 15.27 13.21
CA VAL A 402 18.52 16.46 12.58
C VAL A 402 17.11 16.10 12.11
N ILE A 403 16.12 16.83 12.60
CA ILE A 403 14.72 16.65 12.22
C ILE A 403 14.17 17.95 11.65
N LEU A 404 13.61 17.85 10.44
CA LEU A 404 12.89 18.92 9.79
C LEU A 404 11.40 18.60 9.76
N PHE A 405 10.67 19.18 10.70
CA PHE A 405 9.22 19.18 10.70
C PHE A 405 8.69 20.19 9.69
N ALA A 406 7.51 19.91 9.16
CA ALA A 406 6.78 20.87 8.39
C ALA A 406 5.28 20.62 8.48
N GLY A 407 4.52 21.69 8.41
CA GLY A 407 3.08 21.61 8.38
C GLY A 407 2.47 22.99 8.42
N ASP A 408 1.16 23.01 8.25
CA ASP A 408 0.37 24.22 8.35
C ASP A 408 -0.65 24.02 9.47
N PHE A 409 -0.41 24.64 10.63
CA PHE A 409 -1.30 24.52 11.79
C PHE A 409 -2.63 25.25 11.61
N ARG A 410 -2.84 25.93 10.49
CA ARG A 410 -4.14 26.45 10.06
C ARG A 410 -5.01 25.37 9.41
N GLN A 411 -4.45 24.19 9.12
CA GLN A 411 -5.16 23.06 8.53
C GLN A 411 -5.66 22.09 9.61
N ASN A 412 -5.70 20.79 9.29
CA ASN A 412 -6.21 19.75 10.18
C ASN A 412 -5.28 19.52 11.38
N LEU A 413 -5.89 19.43 12.56
CA LEU A 413 -5.26 18.94 13.79
C LEU A 413 -5.34 17.40 13.84
N PRO A 414 -4.68 16.75 14.81
CA PRO A 414 -4.76 15.30 14.96
C PRO A 414 -6.20 14.84 15.20
N ILE A 415 -6.55 13.69 14.63
CA ILE A 415 -7.88 13.11 14.80
C ILE A 415 -7.92 12.37 16.13
N VAL A 416 -8.69 12.90 17.09
CA VAL A 416 -8.97 12.25 18.38
C VAL A 416 -10.46 11.92 18.44
N PRO A 417 -10.88 10.66 18.22
CA PRO A 417 -12.29 10.29 18.17
C PRO A 417 -13.02 10.68 19.45
N HIS A 418 -14.19 11.32 19.29
CA HIS A 418 -15.06 11.72 20.40
C HIS A 418 -14.44 12.70 21.42
N ALA A 419 -13.33 13.35 21.09
CA ALA A 419 -12.70 14.34 21.95
C ALA A 419 -13.37 15.72 21.85
N HIS A 420 -13.36 16.44 22.96
CA HIS A 420 -13.69 17.86 22.99
C HIS A 420 -12.49 18.71 22.55
N LYS A 421 -12.73 19.99 22.26
CA LYS A 421 -11.72 20.90 21.69
C LYS A 421 -10.40 20.95 22.49
N ALA A 422 -10.46 21.00 23.83
CA ALA A 422 -9.26 21.06 24.66
C ALA A 422 -8.41 19.79 24.53
N ALA A 423 -9.02 18.60 24.61
CA ALA A 423 -8.32 17.33 24.39
C ALA A 423 -7.68 17.23 22.98
N ILE A 424 -8.31 17.78 21.94
CA ILE A 424 -7.69 17.84 20.60
C ILE A 424 -6.44 18.72 20.64
N ILE A 425 -6.51 19.91 21.24
CA ILE A 425 -5.37 20.84 21.35
C ILE A 425 -4.23 20.22 22.17
N GLU A 426 -4.55 19.60 23.30
CA GLU A 426 -3.58 18.91 24.17
C GLU A 426 -2.91 17.72 23.48
N SER A 427 -3.60 17.10 22.51
CA SER A 427 -3.04 16.02 21.70
C SER A 427 -2.08 16.51 20.60
N THR A 428 -2.00 17.81 20.31
CA THR A 428 -1.15 18.34 19.24
C THR A 428 0.33 18.29 19.60
N VAL A 429 1.20 18.25 18.58
CA VAL A 429 2.65 18.37 18.79
C VAL A 429 3.05 19.66 19.51
N LYS A 430 2.32 20.77 19.34
CA LYS A 430 2.61 22.05 20.01
C LYS A 430 2.48 21.99 21.52
N TYR A 431 1.65 21.09 22.05
CA TYR A 431 1.49 20.89 23.49
C TYR A 431 2.55 19.95 24.07
N ASN A 432 3.28 19.21 23.23
CA ASN A 432 4.33 18.31 23.67
C ASN A 432 5.57 19.11 24.17
N PRO A 433 6.15 18.79 25.35
CA PRO A 433 7.32 19.48 25.88
C PRO A 433 8.54 19.51 24.93
N ILE A 434 8.74 18.47 24.12
CA ILE A 434 9.84 18.38 23.16
C ILE A 434 9.76 19.51 22.12
N TRP A 435 8.54 19.94 21.77
CA TRP A 435 8.30 20.98 20.77
C TRP A 435 8.92 22.34 21.14
N ARG A 436 9.16 22.59 22.43
CA ARG A 436 9.84 23.81 22.91
C ARG A 436 11.28 23.94 22.40
N ASN A 437 11.91 22.84 21.97
CA ASN A 437 13.26 22.82 21.43
C ASN A 437 13.30 23.01 19.90
N VAL A 438 12.15 23.13 19.26
CA VAL A 438 12.03 23.23 17.80
C VAL A 438 12.17 24.69 17.37
N ASN A 439 13.16 24.98 16.54
CA ASN A 439 13.33 26.29 15.92
C ASN A 439 12.37 26.44 14.73
N GLN A 440 11.45 27.38 14.83
CA GLN A 440 10.42 27.61 13.82
C GLN A 440 10.88 28.65 12.80
N VAL A 441 10.88 28.28 11.53
CA VAL A 441 11.21 29.18 10.41
C VAL A 441 9.98 29.33 9.52
N LYS A 442 9.69 30.55 9.07
CA LYS A 442 8.50 30.84 8.26
C LYS A 442 8.85 30.95 6.78
N LEU A 443 8.00 30.39 5.93
CA LEU A 443 7.99 30.67 4.49
C LEU A 443 6.77 31.53 4.19
N GLN A 444 7.00 32.80 3.86
CA GLN A 444 5.97 33.82 3.65
C GLN A 444 5.67 34.06 2.18
N GLN A 445 6.60 33.72 1.27
CA GLN A 445 6.39 33.88 -0.16
C GLN A 445 5.46 32.79 -0.73
N ASN A 446 4.37 33.19 -1.39
CA ASN A 446 3.50 32.25 -2.12
C ASN A 446 4.10 31.96 -3.49
N MET A 447 4.39 30.68 -3.76
CA MET A 447 4.98 30.22 -5.01
C MET A 447 3.94 29.59 -5.96
N ARG A 448 2.70 29.38 -5.51
CA ARG A 448 1.64 28.65 -6.24
C ARG A 448 0.70 29.60 -6.97
N THR A 449 0.29 30.69 -6.33
CA THR A 449 -0.58 31.70 -6.92
C THR A 449 0.30 32.82 -7.46
N GLY A 450 0.57 32.81 -8.77
CA GLY A 450 1.39 33.83 -9.43
C GLY A 450 0.78 35.23 -9.33
N GLU A 451 -0.11 35.59 -10.26
CA GLU A 451 -0.69 36.94 -10.33
C GLU A 451 -1.93 37.16 -9.42
N GLU A 452 -2.53 36.10 -8.89
CA GLU A 452 -3.74 36.14 -8.05
C GLU A 452 -3.46 36.52 -6.58
N LYS A 453 -2.71 37.60 -6.36
CA LYS A 453 -2.30 38.06 -5.02
C LYS A 453 -3.47 38.29 -4.09
N LYS A 454 -4.62 38.77 -4.61
CA LYS A 454 -5.83 39.02 -3.82
C LYS A 454 -6.42 37.72 -3.25
N PHE A 455 -6.51 36.67 -4.05
CA PHE A 455 -7.03 35.38 -3.60
C PHE A 455 -6.07 34.71 -2.61
N ALA A 456 -4.77 34.82 -2.85
CA ALA A 456 -3.75 34.35 -1.91
C ALA A 456 -3.83 35.04 -0.54
N SER A 457 -4.00 36.36 -0.52
CA SER A 457 -4.21 37.13 0.71
C SER A 457 -5.51 36.72 1.41
N TRP A 458 -6.60 36.56 0.67
CA TRP A 458 -7.87 36.10 1.24
C TRP A 458 -7.76 34.70 1.88
N LEU A 459 -7.08 33.75 1.24
CA LEU A 459 -6.83 32.41 1.81
C LEU A 459 -6.00 32.46 3.10
N LEU A 460 -5.04 33.37 3.18
CA LEU A 460 -4.24 33.56 4.39
C LEU A 460 -5.08 34.15 5.52
N GLU A 461 -5.89 35.17 5.23
CA GLU A 461 -6.82 35.75 6.21
C GLU A 461 -7.86 34.73 6.70
N LEU A 462 -8.36 33.88 5.80
CA LEU A 462 -9.23 32.75 6.14
C LEU A 462 -8.55 31.79 7.12
N GLY A 463 -7.34 31.33 6.79
CA GLY A 463 -6.58 30.40 7.62
C GLY A 463 -6.17 30.98 8.97
N GLU A 464 -5.96 32.30 9.06
CA GLU A 464 -5.65 33.01 10.30
C GLU A 464 -6.89 33.39 11.11
N GLY A 465 -8.10 33.14 10.60
CA GLY A 465 -9.36 33.50 11.25
C GLY A 465 -9.57 35.02 11.36
N LYS A 466 -9.03 35.79 10.40
CA LYS A 466 -9.10 37.25 10.36
C LYS A 466 -10.24 37.80 9.50
N LEU A 467 -10.87 36.95 8.69
CA LEU A 467 -12.00 37.37 7.85
C LEU A 467 -13.20 37.75 8.72
N SER A 468 -13.74 38.95 8.48
CA SER A 468 -14.94 39.46 9.12
C SER A 468 -16.16 39.22 8.23
N ASN A 469 -17.29 38.84 8.84
CA ASN A 469 -18.57 38.72 8.16
C ASN A 469 -19.25 40.09 8.08
N THR A 470 -19.39 40.66 6.88
CA THR A 470 -20.03 41.98 6.68
C THR A 470 -21.54 41.90 6.48
N ASP A 471 -22.10 40.71 6.30
CA ASP A 471 -23.48 40.52 5.80
C ASP A 471 -24.48 40.14 6.91
N GLY A 472 -24.10 40.34 8.18
CA GLY A 472 -24.94 39.98 9.33
C GLY A 472 -25.18 38.47 9.49
N LEU A 473 -24.38 37.64 8.82
CA LEU A 473 -24.41 36.19 8.96
C LEU A 473 -23.66 35.74 10.24
N HIS A 474 -23.89 34.49 10.66
CA HIS A 474 -23.25 33.91 11.85
C HIS A 474 -21.71 34.04 11.76
N PRO A 475 -20.99 34.34 12.87
CA PRO A 475 -19.54 34.61 12.87
C PRO A 475 -18.67 33.46 12.34
N GLU A 476 -19.21 32.24 12.24
CA GLU A 476 -18.54 31.07 11.67
C GLU A 476 -18.81 30.86 10.16
N LYS A 477 -19.62 31.73 9.53
CA LYS A 477 -19.89 31.71 8.09
C LYS A 477 -19.00 32.72 7.39
N ILE A 478 -18.41 32.32 6.28
CA ILE A 478 -17.53 33.15 5.46
C ILE A 478 -18.00 33.03 4.02
N GLU A 479 -18.15 34.16 3.33
CA GLU A 479 -18.43 34.21 1.90
C GLU A 479 -17.13 33.93 1.12
N ILE A 480 -17.23 33.07 0.10
CA ILE A 480 -16.10 32.77 -0.78
C ILE A 480 -16.12 33.81 -1.91
N PRO A 481 -15.02 34.56 -2.13
CA PRO A 481 -14.93 35.64 -3.11
C PRO A 481 -14.98 35.17 -4.56
#